data_AF-A0A4Q4CL17-F1
#
_entry.id   AF-A0A4Q4CL17-F1
#
_cell.length_a   1.000
_cell.length_b   1.000
_cell.length_c   1.000
_cell.angle_alpha   90.00
_cell.angle_beta   90.00
_cell.angle_gamma   90.00
#
_symmetry.space_group_name_H-M   'P 1'
#
loop_
_entity.id
_entity.type
_entity.pdbx_description
1 polymer ?
#
loop_
_entity_poly.entity_id
_entity_poly.type
_entity_poly.pdbx_seq_one_letter_code
_entity_poly.pdbx_strand_id
1 'polypeptide(L)'
;MQVHVADHPLVSHKLTVLRDERTDSPTFRRLADELVTLLAYEATRDVRVEPVQVRTPVAEATGVRLSEPRPLVVPILRAGLGMLEGM
;
A
#
# COMPACT_ATOMS: atom_id res chain seq x y z
N MET A 1 16.26 -15.72 2.70
CA MET A 1 15.63 -14.39 2.53
C MET A 1 14.73 -14.47 1.32
N GLN A 2 13.41 -14.38 1.52
CA GLN A 2 12.46 -14.32 0.40
C GLN A 2 12.25 -12.86 0.01
N VAL A 3 12.31 -12.59 -1.30
CA VAL A 3 12.09 -11.27 -1.89
C VAL A 3 10.87 -11.39 -2.78
N HIS A 4 9.89 -10.52 -2.58
CA HIS A 4 8.75 -10.37 -3.48
C HIS A 4 8.97 -9.14 -4.36
N VAL A 5 8.94 -9.33 -5.67
CA VAL A 5 9.03 -8.23 -6.64
C VAL A 5 7.61 -7.95 -7.13
N ALA A 6 7.13 -6.72 -6.92
CA ALA A 6 5.84 -6.27 -7.40
C ALA A 6 5.88 -6.12 -8.94
N ASP A 7 5.53 -7.18 -9.66
CA ASP A 7 5.53 -7.25 -11.12
C ASP A 7 4.19 -6.73 -11.67
N HIS A 8 4.03 -5.40 -11.68
CA HIS A 8 2.84 -4.74 -12.20
C HIS A 8 3.22 -3.59 -13.15
N PRO A 9 2.64 -3.49 -14.36
CA PRO A 9 3.02 -2.47 -15.35
C PRO A 9 2.94 -1.02 -14.83
N LEU A 10 1.95 -0.71 -13.99
CA LEU A 10 1.85 0.63 -13.37
C LEU A 10 2.98 0.92 -12.38
N VAL A 11 3.45 -0.08 -11.62
CA VAL A 11 4.59 0.09 -10.72
C VAL A 11 5.86 0.34 -11.54
N SER A 12 6.09 -0.46 -12.58
CA SER A 12 7.25 -0.30 -13.48
C SER A 12 7.25 1.04 -14.21
N HIS A 13 6.08 1.49 -14.68
CA HIS A 13 5.93 2.81 -15.31
C HIS A 13 6.25 3.95 -14.32
N LYS A 14 5.64 3.94 -13.13
CA LYS A 14 5.89 4.97 -12.10
C LYS A 14 7.36 4.98 -11.66
N LEU A 15 7.95 3.81 -11.48
CA LEU A 15 9.37 3.66 -11.13
C LEU A 15 10.28 4.23 -12.22
N THR A 16 9.90 4.11 -13.50
CA THR A 16 10.66 4.70 -14.61
C THR A 16 10.66 6.23 -14.51
N VAL A 17 9.50 6.85 -14.32
CA VAL A 17 9.40 8.31 -14.19
C VAL A 17 10.09 8.81 -12.92
N LEU A 18 9.96 8.08 -11.81
CA LEU A 18 10.62 8.41 -10.53
C LEU A 18 12.16 8.38 -10.63
N ARG A 19 12.72 7.56 -11.54
CA ARG A 19 14.17 7.46 -11.80
C ARG A 19 14.70 8.48 -12.81
N ASP A 20 13.84 9.14 -13.58
CA ASP A 20 14.25 10.14 -14.56
C ASP A 20 14.79 11.40 -13.83
N GLU A 21 16.03 11.80 -14.15
CA GLU A 21 16.67 12.99 -13.58
C GLU A 21 15.92 14.30 -13.88
N ARG A 22 15.07 14.28 -14.92
CA ARG A 22 14.26 15.42 -15.35
C ARG A 22 12.98 15.58 -14.55
N THR A 23 12.62 14.61 -13.72
CA THR A 23 11.40 14.65 -12.90
C THR A 23 11.53 15.70 -11.80
N ASP A 24 10.61 16.66 -11.80
CA ASP A 24 10.59 17.72 -10.79
C ASP A 24 10.22 17.20 -9.39
N SER A 25 10.65 17.91 -8.35
CA SER A 25 10.46 17.49 -6.96
C SER A 25 8.99 17.29 -6.54
N PRO A 26 8.03 18.16 -6.93
CA PRO A 26 6.60 17.88 -6.72
C PRO A 26 6.13 16.57 -7.34
N THR A 27 6.45 16.33 -8.60
CA THR A 27 6.06 15.10 -9.32
C THR A 27 6.69 13.87 -8.69
N PHE A 28 7.97 13.94 -8.30
CA PHE A 28 8.65 12.85 -7.60
C PHE A 28 7.91 12.46 -6.32
N ARG A 29 7.56 13.44 -5.47
CA ARG A 29 6.86 13.17 -4.20
C ARG A 29 5.51 12.49 -4.43
N ARG A 30 4.71 13.00 -5.38
CA ARG A 30 3.41 12.40 -5.72
C ARG A 30 3.56 10.97 -6.25
N LEU A 31 4.55 10.71 -7.10
CA LEU A 31 4.78 9.37 -7.63
C LEU A 31 5.28 8.40 -6.57
N ALA A 32 6.13 8.85 -5.65
CA ALA A 32 6.59 8.04 -4.52
C ALA A 32 5.41 7.63 -3.64
N ASP A 33 4.51 8.56 -3.36
CA ASP A 33 3.28 8.33 -2.59
C ASP A 33 2.38 7.29 -3.26
N GLU A 34 2.05 7.50 -4.54
CA GLU A 34 1.24 6.56 -5.32
C GLU A 34 1.86 5.16 -5.40
N LEU A 35 3.19 5.08 -5.49
CA LEU A 35 3.91 3.81 -5.56
C LEU A 35 3.86 3.06 -4.22
N VAL A 36 3.88 3.78 -3.10
CA VAL A 36 3.75 3.17 -1.77
C VAL A 36 2.37 2.56 -1.59
N THR A 37 1.29 3.23 -1.99
CA THR A 37 -0.06 2.65 -1.92
C THR A 37 -0.15 1.32 -2.67
N LEU A 38 0.46 1.24 -3.85
CA LEU A 38 0.50 0.00 -4.64
C LEU A 38 1.32 -1.10 -3.94
N LEU A 39 2.47 -0.75 -3.35
CA LEU A 39 3.28 -1.70 -2.59
C LEU A 39 2.57 -2.15 -1.30
N ALA A 40 1.84 -1.27 -0.63
CA ALA A 40 1.08 -1.57 0.56
C ALA A 40 -0.04 -2.59 0.28
N TYR A 41 -0.74 -2.40 -0.84
CA TYR A 41 -1.76 -3.34 -1.32
C TYR A 41 -1.16 -4.73 -1.56
N GLU A 42 -0.02 -4.83 -2.25
CA GLU A 42 0.65 -6.12 -2.46
C GLU A 42 1.20 -6.72 -1.16
N ALA A 43 1.79 -5.89 -0.28
CA ALA A 43 2.34 -6.34 1.00
C ALA A 43 1.28 -6.83 1.99
N THR A 44 0.02 -6.38 1.84
CA THR A 44 -1.11 -6.77 2.70
C THR A 44 -1.98 -7.86 2.09
N ARG A 45 -1.58 -8.45 0.96
CA ARG A 45 -2.31 -9.54 0.26
C ARG A 45 -2.71 -10.69 1.19
N ASP A 46 -1.85 -11.05 2.13
CA ASP A 46 -2.06 -12.15 3.08
C ASP A 46 -2.30 -11.67 4.52
N VAL A 47 -2.79 -10.44 4.70
CA VAL A 47 -3.09 -9.90 6.03
C VAL A 47 -4.15 -10.75 6.74
N ARG A 48 -3.93 -11.01 8.04
CA ARG A 48 -4.84 -11.85 8.84
C ARG A 48 -6.21 -11.18 8.98
N VAL A 49 -7.26 -11.96 8.76
CA VAL A 49 -8.66 -11.55 8.91
C VAL A 49 -9.44 -12.54 9.75
N GLU A 50 -10.54 -12.07 10.34
CA GLU A 50 -11.50 -12.88 11.09
C GLU A 50 -12.94 -12.64 10.60
N PRO A 51 -13.80 -13.67 10.62
CA PRO A 51 -15.18 -13.55 10.18
C PRO A 51 -16.00 -12.70 11.16
N VAL A 52 -16.92 -11.91 10.62
CA VAL A 52 -17.83 -11.06 11.41
C VAL A 52 -19.22 -11.07 10.78
N GLN A 53 -20.27 -11.11 11.62
CA GLN A 53 -21.65 -10.95 11.14
C GLN A 53 -22.00 -9.46 11.04
N VAL A 54 -22.59 -9.06 9.92
CA VAL A 54 -23.04 -7.69 9.67
C VAL A 54 -24.49 -7.68 9.16
N ARG A 55 -25.24 -6.62 9.51
CA ARG A 55 -26.59 -6.40 8.99
C ARG A 55 -26.52 -5.46 7.79
N THR A 56 -26.86 -5.96 6.61
CA THR A 56 -27.01 -5.16 5.40
C THR A 56 -28.44 -4.61 5.29
N PRO A 57 -28.74 -3.67 4.37
CA PRO A 57 -30.12 -3.22 4.13
C PRO A 57 -31.09 -4.34 3.70
N VAL A 58 -30.57 -5.48 3.22
CA VAL A 58 -31.38 -6.60 2.71
C VAL A 58 -31.48 -7.73 3.73
N ALA A 59 -30.35 -8.15 4.33
CA ALA A 59 -30.28 -9.29 5.25
C ALA A 59 -28.99 -9.30 6.10
N GLU A 60 -28.89 -10.24 7.05
CA GLU A 60 -27.63 -10.56 7.72
C GLU A 60 -26.66 -11.27 6.76
N ALA A 61 -25.38 -10.93 6.84
CA ALA A 61 -24.33 -11.49 6.01
C ALA A 61 -23.02 -11.67 6.80
N THR A 62 -22.25 -12.69 6.44
CA THR A 62 -20.90 -12.91 6.97
C THR A 62 -19.88 -12.15 6.12
N GLY A 63 -19.16 -11.22 6.75
CA GLY A 63 -18.03 -10.51 6.18
C GLY A 63 -16.71 -10.86 6.88
N VAL A 64 -15.67 -10.08 6.60
CA VAL A 64 -14.36 -10.22 7.24
C VAL A 64 -13.89 -8.87 7.78
N ARG A 65 -13.15 -8.90 8.88
CA ARG A 65 -12.42 -7.74 9.43
C ARG A 65 -10.96 -8.09 9.67
N LEU A 66 -10.08 -7.10 9.71
CA LEU A 66 -8.67 -7.31 10.05
C LEU A 66 -8.56 -7.88 11.47
N SER A 67 -7.76 -8.94 11.64
CA SER A 67 -7.47 -9.52 12.94
C SER A 67 -6.58 -8.61 13.78
N GLU A 68 -6.67 -8.75 15.10
CA GLU A 68 -5.74 -8.10 16.03
C GLU A 68 -4.43 -8.92 16.20
N PRO A 69 -3.29 -8.25 16.51
CA PRO A 69 -3.07 -6.81 16.36
C PRO A 69 -3.02 -6.41 14.89
N ARG A 70 -3.45 -5.17 14.60
CA ARG A 70 -3.39 -4.59 13.25
C ARG A 70 -1.92 -4.36 12.83
N PRO A 71 -1.61 -4.36 11.51
CA PRO A 71 -0.28 -4.01 11.02
C PRO A 71 0.17 -2.64 11.52
N LEU A 72 1.45 -2.53 11.89
CA LEU A 72 2.11 -1.28 12.28
C LEU A 72 3.02 -0.80 11.17
N VAL A 73 2.91 0.47 10.82
CA VAL A 73 3.74 1.14 9.82
C VAL A 73 4.83 1.93 10.54
N VAL A 74 6.10 1.66 10.21
CA VAL A 74 7.24 2.36 10.82
C VAL A 74 8.12 2.96 9.72
N PRO A 75 8.08 4.29 9.53
CA PRO A 75 8.90 4.96 8.53
C PRO A 75 10.35 5.08 9.02
N ILE A 76 11.32 4.90 8.11
CA ILE A 76 12.72 5.21 8.37
C ILE A 76 13.02 6.63 7.89
N LEU A 77 13.45 7.50 8.80
CA LEU A 77 13.64 8.91 8.53
C LEU A 77 14.91 9.18 7.71
N ARG A 78 14.94 10.23 6.88
CA ARG A 78 13.87 11.23 6.63
C ARG A 78 12.96 10.88 5.46
N ALA A 79 13.47 10.13 4.48
CA ALA A 79 12.76 9.86 3.23
C ALA A 79 11.44 9.10 3.43
N GLY A 80 11.36 8.25 4.46
CA GLY A 80 10.15 7.49 4.78
C GLY A 80 8.95 8.36 5.23
N LEU A 81 9.14 9.64 5.59
CA LEU A 81 8.02 10.53 5.93
C LEU A 81 7.13 10.81 4.72
N GLY A 82 7.73 11.04 3.55
CA GLY A 82 6.97 11.32 2.32
C GLY A 82 6.25 10.10 1.75
N MET A 83 6.40 8.94 2.39
CA MET A 83 5.78 7.67 2.01
C MET A 83 4.60 7.30 2.93
N LEU A 84 4.38 8.03 4.03
CA LEU A 84 3.31 7.74 4.98
C LEU A 84 1.94 8.26 4.54
N GLU A 85 1.89 9.27 3.66
CA GLU A 85 0.62 9.85 3.22
C GLU A 85 -0.21 8.85 2.38
N GLY A 86 0.46 7.97 1.64
CA GLY A 86 -0.15 6.94 0.79
C GLY A 86 -0.41 5.60 1.45
N MET A 87 -0.21 5.48 2.78
CA MET A 87 -0.44 4.27 3.60
C MET A 87 -1.68 4.38 4.48
#